data_AF-A0A2E3JE19-F1
#
_entry.id   AF-A0A2E3JE19-F1
#
_cell.length_a   1.000
_cell.length_b   1.000
_cell.length_c   1.000
_cell.angle_alpha   90.00
_cell.angle_beta   90.00
_cell.angle_gamma   90.00
#
_symmetry.space_group_name_H-M   'P 1'
#
loop_
_entity.id
_entity.type
_entity.pdbx_description
1 polymer ?
#
loop_
_entity_poly.entity_id
_entity_poly.type
_entity_poly.pdbx_seq_one_letter_code
_entity_poly.pdbx_strand_id
1 'polypeptide(L)'
;MFTKSDSDLLSEKLTEFKKLIVAYAKQEIQHPLSALLKWTLLGLFGSIFIFVGVLYISLGLLRLLQDRVAAFDGSFSFAPYCITALCLLGLAAMLFKRIRKHQ
;
A
#
# COMPACT_ATOMS: atom_id res chain seq x y z
N MET A 1 -56.87 -28.15 -12.32
CA MET A 1 -55.64 -27.89 -13.09
C MET A 1 -55.39 -26.40 -13.00
N PHE A 2 -54.47 -25.97 -12.13
CA PHE A 2 -54.30 -24.56 -11.77
C PHE A 2 -53.70 -23.76 -12.94
N THR A 3 -54.49 -22.88 -13.55
CA THR A 3 -54.01 -21.88 -14.51
C THR A 3 -53.30 -20.78 -13.73
N LYS A 4 -51.97 -20.91 -13.60
CA LYS A 4 -51.12 -19.88 -13.01
C LYS A 4 -51.32 -18.59 -13.82
N SER A 5 -51.76 -17.52 -13.16
CA SER A 5 -52.00 -16.22 -13.80
C SER A 5 -50.68 -15.69 -14.37
N ASP A 6 -50.71 -15.03 -15.53
CA ASP A 6 -49.51 -14.53 -16.21
C ASP A 6 -48.61 -13.65 -15.31
N SER A 7 -49.20 -12.99 -14.30
CA SER A 7 -48.47 -12.20 -13.29
C SER A 7 -47.51 -13.02 -12.42
N ASP A 8 -47.88 -14.26 -12.09
CA ASP A 8 -47.06 -15.14 -11.26
C ASP A 8 -45.88 -15.69 -12.04
N LEU A 9 -46.07 -15.96 -13.34
CA LEU A 9 -45.00 -16.36 -14.26
C LEU A 9 -44.01 -15.22 -14.51
N LEU A 10 -44.50 -14.00 -14.67
CA LEU A 10 -43.65 -12.82 -14.81
C LEU A 10 -42.85 -12.56 -13.52
N SER A 11 -43.47 -12.68 -12.34
CA SER A 11 -42.75 -12.50 -11.06
C SER A 11 -41.65 -13.55 -10.86
N GLU A 12 -41.90 -14.80 -11.25
CA GLU A 12 -40.91 -15.87 -11.19
C GLU A 12 -39.74 -15.61 -12.16
N LYS A 13 -40.03 -15.22 -13.41
CA LYS A 13 -39.01 -14.85 -14.40
C LYS A 13 -38.18 -13.65 -13.95
N LEU A 14 -38.81 -12.60 -13.41
CA LEU A 14 -38.11 -11.42 -12.89
C LEU A 14 -37.19 -11.79 -11.71
N THR A 15 -37.64 -12.71 -10.85
CA THR A 15 -36.84 -13.20 -9.73
C THR A 15 -35.63 -14.01 -10.25
N GLU A 16 -35.81 -14.86 -11.26
CA GLU A 16 -34.73 -15.57 -11.94
C GLU A 16 -33.72 -14.60 -12.57
N PHE A 17 -34.18 -13.61 -13.35
CA PHE A 17 -33.33 -12.60 -13.96
C PHE A 17 -32.53 -11.81 -12.94
N LYS A 18 -33.17 -11.36 -11.86
CA LYS A 18 -32.49 -10.66 -10.76
C LYS A 18 -31.40 -11.55 -10.15
N LYS A 19 -31.70 -12.83 -9.93
CA LYS A 19 -30.74 -13.80 -9.37
C LYS A 19 -29.54 -14.00 -10.30
N LEU A 20 -29.76 -14.07 -11.60
CA LEU A 20 -28.71 -14.19 -12.62
C LEU A 20 -27.83 -12.94 -12.69
N ILE A 21 -28.43 -11.74 -12.68
CA ILE A 21 -27.67 -10.47 -12.68
C ILE A 21 -26.79 -10.36 -11.43
N VAL A 22 -27.34 -10.67 -10.26
CA VAL A 22 -26.59 -10.64 -9.00
C VAL A 22 -25.45 -11.67 -9.01
N ALA A 23 -25.70 -12.88 -9.53
CA ALA A 23 -24.67 -13.91 -9.65
C ALA A 23 -23.54 -13.49 -10.60
N TYR A 24 -23.87 -12.91 -11.76
CA TYR A 24 -22.90 -12.41 -12.72
C TYR A 24 -22.07 -11.26 -12.14
N ALA A 25 -22.72 -10.27 -11.52
CA ALA A 25 -22.02 -9.16 -10.89
C ALA A 25 -21.03 -9.65 -9.81
N LYS A 26 -21.41 -10.65 -9.02
CA LYS A 26 -20.52 -11.27 -8.04
C LYS A 26 -19.33 -11.97 -8.71
N GLN A 27 -19.55 -12.66 -9.82
CA GLN A 27 -18.53 -13.39 -10.54
C GLN A 27 -17.53 -12.47 -11.24
N GLU A 28 -18.03 -11.41 -11.87
CA GLU A 28 -17.22 -10.41 -12.56
C GLU A 28 -16.37 -9.58 -11.59
N ILE A 29 -16.82 -9.39 -10.34
CA ILE A 29 -16.09 -8.62 -9.31
C ILE A 29 -15.08 -9.49 -8.53
N GLN A 30 -15.32 -10.79 -8.39
CA GLN A 30 -14.45 -11.66 -7.59
C GLN A 30 -13.04 -11.78 -8.18
N HIS A 31 -12.93 -11.85 -9.51
CA HIS A 31 -11.65 -11.91 -10.20
C HIS A 31 -10.81 -10.62 -10.04
N PRO A 32 -11.32 -9.40 -10.34
CA PRO A 32 -10.57 -8.17 -10.15
C PRO A 32 -10.28 -7.88 -8.68
N LEU A 33 -11.17 -8.21 -7.74
CA LEU A 33 -10.95 -7.97 -6.31
C LEU A 33 -9.77 -8.79 -5.76
N SER A 34 -9.69 -10.08 -6.13
CA SER A 34 -8.57 -10.96 -5.75
C SER A 34 -7.25 -10.47 -6.32
N ALA A 35 -7.25 -10.03 -7.60
CA ALA A 35 -6.07 -9.46 -8.23
C ALA A 35 -5.60 -8.20 -7.50
N LEU A 36 -6.52 -7.27 -7.22
CA LEU A 36 -6.24 -6.03 -6.48
C LEU A 36 -5.63 -6.35 -5.11
N LEU A 37 -6.26 -7.26 -4.37
CA LEU A 37 -5.79 -7.67 -3.04
C LEU A 37 -4.36 -8.24 -3.10
N LYS A 38 -4.05 -9.08 -4.09
CA LYS A 38 -2.71 -9.67 -4.27
C LYS A 38 -1.65 -8.60 -4.53
N TRP A 39 -1.93 -7.64 -5.43
CA TRP A 39 -0.99 -6.55 -5.73
C TRP A 39 -0.84 -5.58 -4.56
N THR A 40 -1.92 -5.27 -3.85
CA THR A 40 -1.86 -4.44 -2.64
C THR A 40 -1.07 -5.11 -1.53
N LEU A 41 -1.28 -6.41 -1.29
CA LEU A 41 -0.50 -7.18 -0.31
C LEU A 41 0.98 -7.21 -0.69
N LEU A 42 1.31 -7.46 -1.96
CA LEU A 42 2.69 -7.43 -2.43
C LEU A 42 3.34 -6.06 -2.22
N GLY A 43 2.62 -4.99 -2.54
CA GLY A 43 3.08 -3.62 -2.29
C GLY A 43 3.27 -3.31 -0.81
N LEU A 44 2.37 -3.80 0.06
CA LEU A 44 2.46 -3.62 1.50
C LEU A 44 3.67 -4.35 2.09
N PHE A 45 3.90 -5.60 1.69
CA PHE A 45 5.10 -6.35 2.08
C PHE A 45 6.38 -5.66 1.61
N GLY A 46 6.40 -5.16 0.38
CA GLY A 46 7.52 -4.37 -0.14
C GLY A 46 7.76 -3.10 0.66
N SER A 47 6.68 -2.39 1.03
CA SER A 47 6.77 -1.17 1.84
C SER A 47 7.36 -1.43 3.22
N ILE A 48 6.97 -2.52 3.88
CA ILE A 48 7.51 -2.92 5.19
C ILE A 48 9.00 -3.20 5.07
N PHE A 49 9.42 -3.93 4.05
CA PHE A 49 10.84 -4.24 3.84
C PHE A 49 11.67 -2.97 3.58
N ILE A 50 11.17 -2.06 2.74
CA ILE A 50 11.82 -0.77 2.48
C ILE A 50 11.91 0.06 3.75
N PHE A 51 10.83 0.12 4.53
CA PHE A 51 10.78 0.88 5.78
C PHE A 51 11.86 0.39 6.76
N VAL A 52 11.94 -0.92 6.97
CA VAL A 52 12.96 -1.55 7.82
C VAL A 52 14.37 -1.28 7.29
N GLY A 53 14.59 -1.39 5.98
CA GLY A 53 15.87 -1.07 5.36
C GLY A 53 16.32 0.37 5.59
N VAL A 54 15.41 1.34 5.44
CA VAL A 54 15.69 2.76 5.70
C VAL A 54 16.04 3.00 7.17
N LEU A 55 15.36 2.34 8.11
CA LEU A 55 15.69 2.43 9.54
C LEU A 55 17.10 1.90 9.82
N TYR A 56 17.45 0.72 9.31
CA TYR A 56 18.79 0.16 9.51
C TYR A 56 19.88 1.00 8.85
N ILE A 57 19.65 1.56 7.66
CA ILE A 57 20.59 2.48 7.01
C ILE A 57 20.77 3.74 7.87
N SER A 58 19.68 4.30 8.42
CA SER A 58 19.75 5.48 9.28
C SER A 58 20.55 5.21 10.55
N LEU A 59 20.30 4.09 11.23
CA LEU A 59 21.04 3.66 12.41
C LEU A 59 22.52 3.38 12.09
N GLY A 60 22.78 2.70 10.96
CA GLY A 60 24.14 2.42 10.49
C GLY A 60 24.90 3.70 10.15
N LEU A 61 24.27 4.66 9.49
CA LEU A 61 24.85 5.96 9.17
C LEU A 61 25.17 6.75 10.44
N LEU A 62 24.23 6.78 11.39
CA LEU A 62 24.42 7.43 12.69
C LEU A 62 25.62 6.81 13.43
N ARG A 63 25.66 5.47 13.46
CA ARG A 63 26.73 4.74 14.14
C ARG A 63 28.07 4.94 13.46
N LEU A 64 28.14 4.94 12.13
CA LEU A 64 29.38 5.24 11.41
C LEU A 64 29.90 6.65 11.71
N LEU A 65 29.00 7.63 11.76
CA LEU A 65 29.37 9.02 12.07
C LEU A 65 29.82 9.19 13.52
N GLN A 66 29.25 8.44 14.46
CA GLN A 66 29.66 8.47 15.87
C GLN A 66 30.93 7.65 16.13
N ASP A 67 31.05 6.42 15.60
CA ASP A 67 32.19 5.52 15.86
C ASP A 67 33.48 5.92 15.11
N ARG A 68 33.38 6.56 13.94
CA ARG A 68 34.57 6.90 13.13
C ARG A 68 35.05 8.34 13.27
N VAL A 69 34.20 9.25 13.74
CA VAL A 69 34.53 10.67 13.80
C VAL A 69 34.64 11.08 15.26
N ALA A 70 35.83 10.90 15.83
CA ALA A 70 36.18 11.33 17.19
C ALA A 70 35.98 12.85 17.43
N ALA A 71 35.79 13.65 16.37
CA ALA A 71 35.46 15.07 16.48
C ALA A 71 34.04 15.34 17.03
N PHE A 72 33.17 14.32 17.11
CA PHE A 72 31.83 14.43 17.69
C PHE A 72 31.73 13.97 19.16
N ASP A 73 32.82 13.49 19.76
CA ASP A 73 32.89 13.20 21.20
C ASP A 73 33.05 14.52 22.00
N GLY A 74 31.92 15.16 22.32
CA GLY A 74 31.88 16.40 23.10
C GLY A 74 30.67 17.29 22.80
N SER A 75 30.84 18.62 22.83
CA SER A 75 29.77 19.60 22.59
C SER A 75 29.14 19.55 21.18
N PHE A 76 29.74 18.84 20.22
CA PHE A 76 29.22 18.66 18.86
C PHE A 76 28.45 17.35 18.65
N SER A 77 28.14 16.60 19.71
CA SER A 77 27.41 15.32 19.63
C SER A 77 26.02 15.41 18.96
N PHE A 78 25.44 16.61 18.84
CA PHE A 78 24.18 16.86 18.14
C PHE A 78 24.31 16.80 16.60
N ALA A 79 25.49 17.10 16.05
CA ALA A 79 25.72 17.18 14.61
C ALA A 79 25.45 15.86 13.85
N PRO A 80 25.85 14.66 14.33
CA PRO A 80 25.51 13.42 13.64
C PRO A 80 23.99 13.15 13.57
N TYR A 81 23.21 13.60 14.55
CA TYR A 81 21.75 13.53 14.49
C TYR A 81 21.18 14.51 13.44
N CYS A 82 21.71 15.74 13.37
CA CYS A 82 21.29 16.70 12.34
C CYS A 82 21.62 16.20 10.92
N ILE A 83 22.79 15.60 10.70
CA ILE A 83 23.20 15.09 9.38
C ILE A 83 22.32 13.91 8.95
N THR A 84 22.07 12.96 9.86
CA THR A 84 21.20 11.81 9.58
C THR A 84 19.75 12.25 9.32
N ALA A 85 19.24 13.23 10.07
CA ALA A 85 17.93 13.84 9.83
C ALA A 85 17.85 14.53 8.46
N LEU A 86 18.87 15.31 8.07
CA LEU A 86 18.94 15.95 6.75
C LEU A 86 18.99 14.92 5.62
N CYS A 87 19.72 13.82 5.82
CA CYS A 87 19.79 12.73 4.85
C CYS A 87 18.41 12.08 4.63
N LEU A 88 17.67 11.82 5.71
CA LEU A 88 16.29 11.32 5.65
C LEU A 88 15.34 12.32 4.96
N LEU A 89 15.45 13.61 5.28
CA LEU A 89 14.67 14.66 4.62
C LEU A 89 14.97 14.74 3.12
N GLY A 90 16.24 14.63 2.73
CA GLY A 90 16.64 14.58 1.32
C GLY A 90 16.06 13.38 0.59
N LEU A 91 16.11 12.20 1.20
CA LEU A 91 15.49 10.97 0.69
C LEU A 91 13.98 11.14 0.51
N ALA A 92 13.29 11.65 1.53
CA ALA A 92 11.86 11.93 1.48
C ALA A 92 11.52 12.93 0.36
N ALA A 93 12.29 14.00 0.21
CA ALA A 93 12.09 14.99 -0.85
C ALA A 93 12.30 14.39 -2.26
N MET A 94 13.30 13.52 -2.44
CA MET A 94 13.52 12.80 -3.69
C MET A 94 12.35 11.88 -4.02
N LEU A 95 11.86 11.10 -3.05
CA LEU A 95 10.69 10.24 -3.21
C LEU A 95 9.45 11.06 -3.58
N PHE A 96 9.22 12.19 -2.88
CA PHE A 96 8.09 13.08 -3.16
C PHE A 96 8.16 13.71 -4.56
N LYS A 97 9.36 14.07 -5.02
CA LYS A 97 9.58 14.54 -6.39
C LYS A 97 9.32 13.43 -7.41
N ARG A 98 9.75 12.19 -7.12
CA ARG A 98 9.56 11.03 -8.00
C ARG A 98 8.09 10.70 -8.19
N ILE A 99 7.29 10.73 -7.10
CA ILE A 99 5.85 10.49 -7.15
C ILE A 99 5.16 11.57 -7.99
N ARG A 100 5.47 12.86 -7.75
CA ARG A 100 4.90 13.97 -8.51
C ARG A 100 5.24 13.96 -9.99
N LYS A 101 6.38 13.39 -10.38
CA LYS A 101 6.79 13.30 -11.79
C LYS A 101 6.00 12.25 -12.59
N HIS A 102 5.43 11.26 -11.91
CA HIS A 102 4.69 10.15 -12.53
C HIS A 102 3.16 10.28 -12.43
N GLN A 103 2.67 11.35 -11.80
CA GLN A 103 1.28 11.82 -11.89
C GLN A 103 1.17 12.76 -13.09
#